data_AF-A0A929AAQ9-F1
#
_entry.id   AF-A0A929AAQ9-F1
#
_cell.length_a   1.000
_cell.length_b   1.000
_cell.length_c   1.000
_cell.angle_alpha   90.00
_cell.angle_beta   90.00
_cell.angle_gamma   90.00
#
_symmetry.space_group_name_H-M   'P 1'
#
loop_
_entity.id
_entity.type
_entity.pdbx_description
1 polymer ?
#
loop_
_entity_poly.entity_id
_entity_poly.type
_entity_poly.pdbx_seq_one_letter_code
_entity_poly.pdbx_strand_id
1 'polypeptide(L)'
;MKTLTVKQPTVFKKNSTLPSEQIPDTHKLAVSVGTELNVLAWREAGNQHITCTFDGELGRQNWNTWTMFHPHVRIDGVTIVDDTPRSKFLEPGDFERVANKLDISVAAIRAVVAIEAAGSGFLNDGRPKILFEAHHFSRQTGRRYDRSHPRISSRRWNRSLYLGGVREWTRLHQAASLDRDAAWKSASWGLGQVMGFNYPICGFRDIEQFVKAQERSEGDQLDTMFAFIRANRLHHALRRLDWRAFARGYNGAGFAANRYDQKLAAAYRRFK
;
A
#
# COMPACT_ATOMS: atom_id res chain seq x y z
N MET A 1 -11.48 3.50 24.57
CA MET A 1 -12.27 4.62 24.01
C MET A 1 -11.38 5.33 22.99
N LYS A 2 -11.90 5.73 21.83
CA LYS A 2 -11.09 6.43 20.81
C LYS A 2 -11.21 7.92 21.08
N THR A 3 -10.10 8.66 21.02
CA THR A 3 -10.09 10.09 21.31
C THR A 3 -9.51 10.85 20.12
N LEU A 4 -10.22 11.87 19.65
CA LEU A 4 -9.70 12.84 18.70
C LEU A 4 -9.14 14.04 19.47
N THR A 5 -7.89 14.41 19.19
CA THR A 5 -7.24 15.60 19.71
C THR A 5 -7.00 16.59 18.57
N VAL A 6 -7.43 17.84 18.76
CA VAL A 6 -7.16 18.94 17.82
C VAL A 6 -5.77 19.52 18.10
N LYS A 7 -4.86 19.44 17.11
CA LYS A 7 -3.46 19.91 17.22
C LYS A 7 -3.28 21.34 16.73
N GLN A 8 -4.19 21.83 15.89
CA GLN A 8 -4.19 23.18 15.34
C GLN A 8 -5.63 23.68 15.23
N PRO A 9 -5.90 24.99 15.40
CA PRO A 9 -7.23 25.54 15.18
C PRO A 9 -7.79 25.11 13.82
N THR A 10 -9.02 24.62 13.81
CA THR A 10 -9.60 24.02 12.60
C THR A 10 -11.10 24.26 12.54
N VAL A 11 -11.69 24.01 11.38
CA VAL A 11 -13.13 24.12 11.16
C VAL A 11 -13.67 22.74 10.83
N PHE A 12 -14.58 22.27 11.65
CA PHE A 12 -15.42 21.12 11.38
C PHE A 12 -16.55 21.56 10.46
N LYS A 13 -16.81 20.75 9.43
CA LYS A 13 -17.69 21.05 8.31
C LYS A 13 -18.74 19.95 8.22
N LYS A 14 -19.99 20.31 7.98
CA LYS A 14 -21.03 19.31 7.80
C LYS A 14 -20.95 18.67 6.42
N ASN A 15 -20.65 17.36 6.39
CA ASN A 15 -20.67 16.51 5.19
C ASN A 15 -19.92 17.11 3.98
N SER A 16 -18.83 17.83 4.18
CA SER A 16 -18.14 18.57 3.09
C SER A 16 -16.64 18.66 3.30
N THR A 17 -15.91 18.57 2.19
CA THR A 17 -14.44 18.78 2.12
C THR A 17 -14.07 20.10 1.44
N LEU A 18 -15.06 20.91 1.06
CA LEU A 18 -14.85 22.21 0.42
C LEU A 18 -14.13 23.20 1.36
N PRO A 19 -13.47 24.25 0.81
CA PRO A 19 -12.95 25.35 1.61
C PRO A 19 -14.03 25.96 2.53
N SER A 20 -13.64 26.39 3.73
CA SER A 20 -14.57 26.90 4.76
C SER A 20 -15.37 28.12 4.28
N GLU A 21 -14.83 28.88 3.34
CA GLU A 21 -15.42 30.08 2.77
C GLU A 21 -16.63 29.74 1.89
N GLN A 22 -16.70 28.50 1.38
CA GLN A 22 -17.78 28.01 0.52
C GLN A 22 -18.88 27.29 1.31
N ILE A 23 -18.76 27.21 2.63
CA ILE A 23 -19.70 26.48 3.49
C ILE A 23 -20.46 27.50 4.35
N PRO A 24 -21.81 27.41 4.43
CA PRO A 24 -22.60 28.27 5.30
C PRO A 24 -22.12 28.21 6.75
N ASP A 25 -22.19 29.34 7.48
CA ASP A 25 -21.78 29.38 8.90
C ASP A 25 -22.56 28.40 9.79
N THR A 26 -23.83 28.13 9.44
CA THR A 26 -24.65 27.10 10.12
C THR A 26 -24.12 25.68 9.93
N HIS A 27 -23.25 25.44 8.95
CA HIS A 27 -22.66 24.15 8.62
C HIS A 27 -21.19 24.05 9.05
N LYS A 28 -20.71 25.02 9.83
CA LYS A 28 -19.35 25.09 10.33
C LYS A 28 -19.32 25.09 11.85
N LEU A 29 -18.26 24.54 12.39
CA LEU A 29 -17.93 24.61 13.80
C LEU A 29 -16.43 24.87 13.93
N ALA A 30 -16.06 26.07 14.38
CA ALA A 30 -14.67 26.36 14.72
C ALA A 30 -14.29 25.59 15.99
N VAL A 31 -13.15 24.91 15.95
CA VAL A 31 -12.65 24.08 17.06
C VAL A 31 -11.22 24.50 17.39
N SER A 32 -10.97 24.72 18.68
CA SER A 32 -9.69 25.20 19.18
C SER A 32 -8.66 24.08 19.30
N VAL A 33 -7.38 24.44 19.25
CA VAL A 33 -6.29 23.52 19.61
C VAL A 33 -6.46 23.02 21.05
N GLY A 34 -6.10 21.77 21.28
CA GLY A 34 -6.23 21.10 22.58
C GLY A 34 -7.61 20.52 22.86
N THR A 35 -8.62 20.75 22.01
CA THR A 35 -9.92 20.10 22.18
C THR A 35 -9.79 18.58 22.01
N GLU A 36 -10.31 17.84 22.98
CA GLU A 36 -10.40 16.38 22.97
C GLU A 36 -11.85 15.92 22.88
N LEU A 37 -12.13 14.98 21.98
CA LEU A 37 -13.48 14.49 21.70
C LEU A 37 -13.48 12.97 21.63
N ASN A 38 -14.48 12.34 22.25
CA ASN A 38 -14.68 10.91 22.17
C ASN A 38 -15.26 10.52 20.80
N VAL A 39 -14.59 9.60 20.11
CA VAL A 39 -14.96 9.16 18.76
C VAL A 39 -15.62 7.78 18.82
N LEU A 40 -16.83 7.68 18.30
CA LEU A 40 -17.52 6.40 18.09
C LEU A 40 -16.99 5.72 16.81
N ALA A 41 -16.97 6.47 15.71
CA ALA A 41 -16.54 6.00 14.40
C ALA A 41 -15.87 7.12 13.59
N TRP A 42 -15.04 6.75 12.61
CA TRP A 42 -14.53 7.70 11.62
C TRP A 42 -14.25 7.02 10.29
N ARG A 43 -14.16 7.81 9.21
CA ARG A 43 -13.80 7.39 7.84
C ARG A 43 -13.02 8.48 7.11
N GLU A 44 -12.26 8.11 6.09
CA GLU A 44 -11.68 9.09 5.15
C GLU A 44 -12.78 9.77 4.32
N ALA A 45 -12.57 11.03 3.95
CA ALA A 45 -13.50 11.82 3.14
C ALA A 45 -12.84 12.40 1.87
N GLY A 46 -11.58 12.03 1.58
CA GLY A 46 -10.80 12.58 0.48
C GLY A 46 -10.23 13.97 0.77
N ASN A 47 -9.35 14.49 -0.08
CA ASN A 47 -8.69 15.80 0.08
C ASN A 47 -8.10 16.04 1.48
N GLN A 48 -7.49 15.00 2.07
CA GLN A 48 -6.95 15.00 3.43
C GLN A 48 -8.00 15.35 4.52
N HIS A 49 -9.27 15.06 4.29
CA HIS A 49 -10.31 15.19 5.29
C HIS A 49 -10.73 13.82 5.79
N ILE A 50 -11.15 13.78 7.06
CA ILE A 50 -11.83 12.64 7.68
C ILE A 50 -13.23 13.07 8.11
N THR A 51 -14.13 12.12 8.26
CA THR A 51 -15.45 12.32 8.89
C THR A 51 -15.50 11.50 10.17
N CYS A 52 -15.82 12.14 11.30
CA CYS A 52 -15.93 11.49 12.60
C CYS A 52 -17.37 11.59 13.12
N THR A 53 -17.84 10.52 13.74
CA THR A 53 -19.03 10.49 14.58
C THR A 53 -18.58 10.46 16.04
N PHE A 54 -19.03 11.44 16.81
CA PHE A 54 -18.63 11.65 18.20
C PHE A 54 -19.66 11.10 19.18
N ASP A 55 -19.19 10.78 20.38
CA ASP A 55 -20.02 10.43 21.53
C ASP A 55 -20.56 11.72 22.15
N GLY A 56 -21.64 12.24 21.55
CA GLY A 56 -22.25 13.53 21.89
C GLY A 56 -22.45 14.44 20.68
N GLU A 57 -23.23 15.49 20.88
CA GLU A 57 -23.55 16.50 19.86
C GLU A 57 -22.63 17.71 20.00
N LEU A 58 -22.26 18.32 18.87
CA LEU A 58 -21.39 19.48 18.80
C LEU A 58 -22.04 20.61 18.00
N GLY A 59 -21.72 21.85 18.39
CA GLY A 59 -22.19 23.05 17.71
C GLY A 59 -23.66 23.38 17.92
N ARG A 60 -24.11 24.52 17.39
CA ARG A 60 -25.48 25.03 17.60
C ARG A 60 -26.59 24.21 16.95
N GLN A 61 -26.23 23.35 15.99
CA GLN A 61 -27.15 22.49 15.26
C GLN A 61 -27.23 21.08 15.85
N ASN A 62 -26.55 20.82 16.97
CA ASN A 62 -26.63 19.56 17.70
C ASN A 62 -26.28 18.33 16.83
N TRP A 63 -25.24 18.44 16.00
CA TRP A 63 -24.79 17.31 15.17
C TRP A 63 -23.68 16.54 15.84
N ASN A 64 -23.74 15.21 15.72
CA ASN A 64 -22.68 14.33 16.21
C ASN A 64 -21.68 13.92 15.12
N THR A 65 -21.91 14.26 13.85
CA THR A 65 -21.08 13.81 12.72
C THR A 65 -20.58 14.99 11.90
N TRP A 66 -19.26 15.11 11.81
CA TRP A 66 -18.55 16.23 11.19
C TRP A 66 -17.41 15.75 10.31
N THR A 67 -17.04 16.56 9.31
CA THR A 67 -15.89 16.37 8.43
C THR A 67 -14.82 17.42 8.77
N MET A 68 -13.55 17.03 8.88
CA MET A 68 -12.46 17.90 9.32
C MET A 68 -11.16 17.61 8.58
N PHE A 69 -10.29 18.60 8.51
CA PHE A 69 -8.99 18.46 7.88
C PHE A 69 -8.05 17.61 8.76
N HIS A 70 -7.67 16.44 8.26
CA HIS A 70 -6.91 15.43 8.99
C HIS A 70 -5.58 15.93 9.55
N PRO A 71 -4.76 16.73 8.82
CA PRO A 71 -3.51 17.25 9.37
C PRO A 71 -3.64 18.05 10.68
N HIS A 72 -4.79 18.69 10.93
CA HIS A 72 -5.04 19.47 12.14
C HIS A 72 -5.46 18.63 13.35
N VAL A 73 -5.72 17.33 13.17
CA VAL A 73 -6.20 16.45 14.23
C VAL A 73 -5.33 15.20 14.37
N ARG A 74 -5.53 14.46 15.46
CA ARG A 74 -4.99 13.11 15.70
C ARG A 74 -6.10 12.28 16.32
N ILE A 75 -6.22 11.01 15.93
CA ILE A 75 -7.12 10.07 16.60
C ILE A 75 -6.27 8.99 17.26
N ASP A 76 -6.31 8.93 18.59
CA ASP A 76 -5.59 7.94 19.37
C ASP A 76 -6.43 6.65 19.48
N GLY A 77 -5.78 5.50 19.29
CA GLY A 77 -6.40 4.18 19.43
C GLY A 77 -7.02 3.56 18.15
N VAL A 78 -6.70 4.05 16.95
CA VAL A 78 -7.16 3.44 15.69
C VAL A 78 -6.01 3.27 14.67
N THR A 79 -5.78 2.03 14.25
CA THR A 79 -5.20 1.70 12.94
C THR A 79 -6.23 2.07 11.87
N ILE A 80 -5.89 2.91 10.90
CA ILE A 80 -6.77 3.34 9.80
C ILE A 80 -7.51 2.13 9.20
N VAL A 81 -8.81 2.00 9.51
CA VAL A 81 -9.73 1.12 8.78
C VAL A 81 -10.59 2.03 7.91
N ASP A 82 -10.11 2.19 6.67
CA ASP A 82 -10.86 2.79 5.56
C ASP A 82 -12.00 1.82 5.22
N ASP A 83 -13.22 2.14 5.64
CA ASP A 83 -14.46 1.36 5.36
C ASP A 83 -15.24 1.95 4.17
N THR A 84 -14.63 2.87 3.42
CA THR A 84 -15.10 3.18 2.07
C THR A 84 -14.81 1.93 1.22
N PRO A 85 -15.76 1.39 0.45
CA PRO A 85 -15.48 0.27 -0.45
C PRO A 85 -14.40 0.71 -1.44
N ARG A 86 -13.12 0.44 -1.14
CA ARG A 86 -12.05 0.60 -2.12
C ARG A 86 -12.34 -0.39 -3.23
N SER A 87 -12.30 0.10 -4.46
CA SER A 87 -12.23 -0.79 -5.61
C SER A 87 -11.14 -1.84 -5.36
N LYS A 88 -11.43 -3.08 -5.75
CA LYS A 88 -10.44 -4.14 -5.71
C LYS A 88 -9.25 -3.80 -6.62
N PHE A 89 -9.49 -3.05 -7.68
CA PHE A 89 -8.54 -2.71 -8.74
C PHE A 89 -8.10 -1.24 -8.66
N LEU A 90 -6.98 -0.92 -9.29
CA LEU A 90 -6.44 0.45 -9.30
C LEU A 90 -7.43 1.45 -9.87
N GLU A 91 -7.55 2.58 -9.18
CA GLU A 91 -8.30 3.74 -9.64
C GLU A 91 -7.37 4.93 -9.88
N PRO A 92 -7.77 5.93 -10.70
CA PRO A 92 -6.98 7.14 -10.93
C PRO A 92 -6.49 7.81 -9.62
N GLY A 93 -7.35 7.85 -8.60
CA GLY A 93 -7.03 8.44 -7.30
C GLY A 93 -5.88 7.74 -6.55
N ASP A 94 -5.63 6.45 -6.79
CA ASP A 94 -4.48 5.75 -6.20
C ASP A 94 -3.16 6.31 -6.72
N PHE A 95 -3.09 6.56 -8.03
CA PHE A 95 -1.89 7.11 -8.65
C PHE A 95 -1.62 8.54 -8.18
N GLU A 96 -2.66 9.37 -8.09
CA GLU A 96 -2.56 10.75 -7.58
C GLU A 96 -2.10 10.80 -6.12
N ARG A 97 -2.66 9.91 -5.30
CA ARG A 97 -2.30 9.81 -3.88
C ARG A 97 -0.83 9.43 -3.69
N VAL A 98 -0.31 8.46 -4.44
CA VAL A 98 1.11 8.09 -4.40
C VAL A 98 2.00 9.19 -4.98
N ALA A 99 1.55 9.84 -6.07
CA ALA A 99 2.24 10.98 -6.69
C ALA A 99 2.49 12.10 -5.68
N ASN A 100 1.43 12.52 -4.99
CA ASN A 100 1.49 13.59 -3.99
C ASN A 100 2.38 13.20 -2.80
N LYS A 101 2.28 11.94 -2.32
CA LYS A 101 3.06 11.47 -1.17
C LYS A 101 4.56 11.43 -1.44
N LEU A 102 4.95 11.12 -2.67
CA LEU A 102 6.36 10.91 -3.04
C LEU A 102 6.92 12.00 -3.94
N ASP A 103 6.15 13.04 -4.28
CA ASP A 103 6.55 14.09 -5.20
C ASP A 103 7.10 13.49 -6.52
N ILE A 104 6.30 12.61 -7.12
CA ILE A 104 6.58 11.96 -8.40
C ILE A 104 5.39 12.22 -9.31
N SER A 105 5.61 12.54 -10.59
CA SER A 105 4.50 12.70 -11.54
C SER A 105 3.64 11.43 -11.66
N VAL A 106 2.31 11.61 -11.78
CA VAL A 106 1.36 10.50 -12.02
C VAL A 106 1.79 9.66 -13.23
N ALA A 107 2.25 10.30 -14.31
CA ALA A 107 2.74 9.62 -15.51
C ALA A 107 3.92 8.68 -15.22
N ALA A 108 4.85 9.06 -14.34
CA ALA A 108 5.98 8.21 -13.96
C ALA A 108 5.53 7.00 -13.12
N ILE A 109 4.56 7.19 -12.22
CA ILE A 109 3.97 6.09 -11.45
C ILE A 109 3.25 5.12 -12.38
N ARG A 110 2.42 5.63 -13.29
CA ARG A 110 1.73 4.80 -14.29
C ARG A 110 2.72 4.06 -15.20
N ALA A 111 3.84 4.68 -15.58
CA ALA A 111 4.89 4.03 -16.36
C ALA A 111 5.53 2.86 -15.61
N VAL A 112 5.86 3.06 -14.33
CA VAL A 112 6.40 1.99 -13.47
C VAL A 112 5.40 0.85 -13.34
N VAL A 113 4.13 1.14 -13.03
CA VAL A 113 3.09 0.10 -12.92
C VAL A 113 2.92 -0.64 -14.25
N ALA A 114 2.87 0.06 -15.38
CA ALA A 114 2.67 -0.58 -16.69
C ALA A 114 3.81 -1.52 -17.13
N ILE A 115 5.03 -1.30 -16.64
CA ILE A 115 6.21 -2.10 -17.03
C ILE A 115 6.55 -3.16 -15.99
N GLU A 116 6.43 -2.83 -14.70
CA GLU A 116 6.83 -3.72 -13.61
C GLU A 116 5.68 -4.64 -13.16
N ALA A 117 4.42 -4.23 -13.36
CA ALA A 117 3.28 -5.08 -13.09
C ALA A 117 2.94 -5.94 -14.31
N ALA A 118 2.77 -7.24 -14.09
CA ALA A 118 2.28 -8.16 -15.11
C ALA A 118 0.74 -8.11 -15.24
N GLY A 119 0.18 -6.92 -15.47
CA GLY A 119 -1.27 -6.67 -15.46
C GLY A 119 -1.83 -6.60 -14.03
N SER A 120 -3.00 -7.20 -13.79
CA SER A 120 -3.63 -7.18 -12.47
C SER A 120 -2.74 -7.81 -11.39
N GLY A 121 -2.77 -7.23 -10.20
CA GLY A 121 -2.17 -7.79 -8.99
C GLY A 121 -2.95 -8.95 -8.39
N PHE A 122 -4.15 -9.25 -8.90
CA PHE A 122 -4.95 -10.40 -8.51
C PHE A 122 -5.00 -11.47 -9.60
N LEU A 123 -5.23 -12.71 -9.18
CA LEU A 123 -5.62 -13.83 -10.02
C LEU A 123 -7.14 -13.81 -10.24
N ASN A 124 -7.62 -14.61 -11.20
CA ASN A 124 -9.05 -14.70 -11.51
C ASN A 124 -9.92 -15.20 -10.34
N ASP A 125 -9.32 -15.89 -9.37
CA ASP A 125 -10.01 -16.36 -8.16
C ASP A 125 -9.98 -15.34 -7.00
N GLY A 126 -9.52 -14.11 -7.26
CA GLY A 126 -9.51 -13.01 -6.31
C GLY A 126 -8.32 -12.99 -5.35
N ARG A 127 -7.46 -14.01 -5.37
CA ARG A 127 -6.23 -14.04 -4.55
C ARG A 127 -5.14 -13.16 -5.16
N PRO A 128 -4.26 -12.54 -4.36
CA PRO A 128 -3.13 -11.81 -4.92
C PRO A 128 -2.24 -12.75 -5.72
N LYS A 129 -1.69 -12.22 -6.81
CA LYS A 129 -0.67 -12.88 -7.61
C LYS A 129 0.59 -13.03 -6.75
N ILE A 130 1.14 -14.23 -6.73
CA ILE A 130 2.36 -14.53 -5.98
C ILE A 130 3.36 -15.31 -6.82
N LEU A 131 4.62 -15.26 -6.41
CA LEU A 131 5.64 -16.24 -6.79
C LEU A 131 6.32 -16.73 -5.52
N PHE A 132 6.30 -18.04 -5.27
CA PHE A 132 6.92 -18.61 -4.09
C PHE A 132 8.37 -19.03 -4.36
N GLU A 133 9.29 -18.54 -3.53
CA GLU A 133 10.71 -18.73 -3.68
C GLU A 133 11.27 -19.77 -2.71
N ALA A 134 11.37 -21.01 -3.17
CA ALA A 134 11.85 -22.15 -2.36
C ALA A 134 13.25 -21.93 -1.77
N HIS A 135 14.08 -21.12 -2.42
CA HIS A 135 15.41 -20.80 -1.95
C HIS A 135 15.44 -19.73 -0.85
N HIS A 136 14.47 -18.81 -0.86
CA HIS A 136 14.23 -17.93 0.27
C HIS A 136 13.66 -18.72 1.46
N PHE A 137 12.75 -19.66 1.23
CA PHE A 137 12.19 -20.50 2.30
C PHE A 137 13.25 -21.39 2.95
N SER A 138 14.10 -22.03 2.14
CA SER A 138 15.29 -22.76 2.60
C SER A 138 16.16 -21.89 3.50
N ARG A 139 16.47 -20.65 3.08
CA ARG A 139 17.29 -19.74 3.87
C ARG A 139 16.62 -19.35 5.19
N GLN A 140 15.33 -19.02 5.17
CA GLN A 140 14.59 -18.55 6.35
C GLN A 140 14.36 -19.64 7.39
N THR A 141 14.23 -20.90 6.97
CA THR A 141 14.07 -22.05 7.88
C THR A 141 15.40 -22.67 8.31
N GLY A 142 16.52 -22.01 8.03
CA GLY A 142 17.84 -22.55 8.34
C GLY A 142 18.13 -23.88 7.62
N ARG A 143 17.57 -24.07 6.43
CA ARG A 143 17.70 -25.26 5.56
C ARG A 143 17.07 -26.53 6.14
N ARG A 144 16.23 -26.41 7.16
CA ARG A 144 15.60 -27.53 7.87
C ARG A 144 14.83 -28.48 6.94
N TYR A 145 14.19 -27.95 5.89
CA TYR A 145 13.29 -28.71 5.02
C TYR A 145 13.87 -29.10 3.66
N ASP A 146 15.15 -28.79 3.37
CA ASP A 146 15.75 -29.04 2.05
C ASP A 146 15.70 -30.52 1.63
N ARG A 147 15.93 -31.43 2.58
CA ARG A 147 15.96 -32.87 2.31
C ARG A 147 14.56 -33.47 2.24
N SER A 148 13.67 -33.10 3.16
CA SER A 148 12.32 -33.67 3.26
C SER A 148 11.34 -33.06 2.26
N HIS A 149 11.55 -31.81 1.84
CA HIS A 149 10.62 -31.07 0.97
C HIS A 149 11.34 -30.31 -0.16
N PRO A 150 12.12 -30.98 -1.03
CA PRO A 150 12.97 -30.33 -2.04
C PRO A 150 12.19 -29.51 -3.09
N ARG A 151 10.86 -29.71 -3.20
CA ARG A 151 9.98 -28.94 -4.10
C ARG A 151 9.64 -27.54 -3.59
N ILE A 152 9.72 -27.34 -2.27
CA ILE A 152 9.39 -26.07 -1.60
C ILE A 152 10.54 -25.50 -0.76
N SER A 153 11.62 -26.26 -0.55
CA SER A 153 12.85 -25.81 0.10
C SER A 153 14.05 -26.27 -0.72
N SER A 154 14.79 -25.33 -1.32
CA SER A 154 15.97 -25.63 -2.16
C SER A 154 17.10 -24.65 -1.90
N ARG A 155 18.33 -25.10 -1.64
CA ARG A 155 19.47 -24.21 -1.36
C ARG A 155 19.79 -23.22 -2.47
N ARG A 156 19.52 -23.60 -3.70
CA ARG A 156 19.83 -22.80 -4.89
C ARG A 156 18.52 -22.38 -5.55
N TRP A 157 18.57 -21.21 -6.18
CA TRP A 157 17.53 -20.79 -7.10
C TRP A 157 17.34 -21.85 -8.18
N ASN A 158 16.10 -22.28 -8.39
CA ASN A 158 15.77 -23.30 -9.38
C ASN A 158 14.44 -22.97 -10.05
N ARG A 159 14.54 -22.54 -11.32
CA ARG A 159 13.38 -22.19 -12.14
C ARG A 159 12.40 -23.33 -12.35
N SER A 160 12.86 -24.58 -12.35
CA SER A 160 12.00 -25.74 -12.60
C SER A 160 10.98 -26.01 -11.49
N LEU A 161 11.11 -25.33 -10.34
CA LEU A 161 10.18 -25.47 -9.23
C LEU A 161 8.92 -24.59 -9.37
N TYR A 162 8.97 -23.57 -10.22
CA TYR A 162 7.82 -22.69 -10.42
C TYR A 162 6.72 -23.39 -11.20
N LEU A 163 5.50 -23.32 -10.69
CA LEU A 163 4.28 -23.80 -11.34
C LEU A 163 3.52 -22.65 -12.01
N GLY A 164 3.68 -21.42 -11.50
CA GLY A 164 3.08 -20.21 -12.04
C GLY A 164 1.58 -20.07 -11.71
N GLY A 165 1.11 -18.82 -11.77
CA GLY A 165 -0.28 -18.46 -11.57
C GLY A 165 -0.85 -18.99 -10.25
N VAL A 166 -2.06 -19.54 -10.31
CA VAL A 166 -2.80 -20.05 -9.14
C VAL A 166 -2.09 -21.20 -8.42
N ARG A 167 -1.23 -21.96 -9.11
CA ARG A 167 -0.55 -23.13 -8.54
C ARG A 167 0.61 -22.76 -7.62
N GLU A 168 1.08 -21.51 -7.66
CA GLU A 168 2.05 -21.02 -6.66
C GLU A 168 1.46 -21.03 -5.25
N TRP A 169 0.16 -20.82 -5.11
CA TRP A 169 -0.51 -20.91 -3.81
C TRP A 169 -0.46 -22.32 -3.21
N THR A 170 -0.48 -23.36 -4.05
CA THR A 170 -0.30 -24.74 -3.57
C THR A 170 1.08 -24.93 -2.94
N ARG A 171 2.14 -24.41 -3.57
CA ARG A 171 3.50 -24.48 -3.02
C ARG A 171 3.63 -23.67 -1.73
N LEU A 172 3.06 -22.48 -1.72
CA LEU A 172 3.09 -21.59 -0.57
C LEU A 172 2.35 -22.20 0.64
N HIS A 173 1.17 -22.79 0.44
CA HIS A 173 0.43 -23.47 1.51
C HIS A 173 1.17 -24.70 2.04
N GLN A 174 1.84 -25.48 1.17
CA GLN A 174 2.70 -26.58 1.60
C GLN A 174 3.89 -26.10 2.47
N ALA A 175 4.47 -24.95 2.14
CA ALA A 175 5.51 -24.34 2.97
C ALA A 175 4.93 -23.80 4.28
N ALA A 176 3.76 -23.17 4.23
CA ALA A 176 3.11 -22.58 5.38
C ALA A 176 2.63 -23.61 6.42
N SER A 177 2.35 -24.86 6.01
CA SER A 177 2.07 -25.95 6.95
C SER A 177 3.31 -26.42 7.72
N LEU A 178 4.52 -26.05 7.27
CA LEU A 178 5.79 -26.34 7.96
C LEU A 178 6.27 -25.15 8.79
N ASP A 179 6.23 -23.95 8.20
CA ASP A 179 6.62 -22.69 8.84
C ASP A 179 5.90 -21.53 8.13
N ARG A 180 4.80 -21.06 8.73
CA ARG A 180 3.92 -20.04 8.14
C ARG A 180 4.62 -18.70 7.93
N ASP A 181 5.34 -18.22 8.94
CA ASP A 181 6.02 -16.94 8.89
C ASP A 181 7.14 -16.94 7.84
N ALA A 182 7.97 -17.98 7.81
CA ALA A 182 8.99 -18.13 6.78
C ALA A 182 8.40 -18.29 5.37
N ALA A 183 7.27 -18.98 5.23
CA ALA A 183 6.59 -19.18 3.95
C ALA A 183 6.11 -17.86 3.35
N TRP A 184 5.35 -17.06 4.12
CA TRP A 184 4.82 -15.78 3.65
C TRP A 184 5.93 -14.77 3.32
N LYS A 185 7.00 -14.75 4.11
CA LYS A 185 8.19 -13.93 3.83
C LYS A 185 8.92 -14.37 2.56
N SER A 186 8.75 -15.63 2.13
CA SER A 186 9.43 -16.22 0.98
C SER A 186 8.63 -16.17 -0.32
N ALA A 187 7.54 -15.40 -0.37
CA ALA A 187 6.81 -15.13 -1.61
C ALA A 187 6.93 -13.65 -1.99
N SER A 188 6.91 -13.35 -3.29
CA SER A 188 6.57 -12.02 -3.82
C SER A 188 5.06 -11.89 -3.97
N TRP A 189 4.53 -10.67 -3.85
CA TRP A 189 3.09 -10.45 -3.77
C TRP A 189 2.58 -9.29 -4.62
N GLY A 190 1.38 -9.48 -5.17
CA GLY A 190 0.55 -8.45 -5.76
C GLY A 190 1.17 -7.77 -6.99
N LEU A 191 0.65 -6.58 -7.28
CA LEU A 191 1.01 -5.72 -8.40
C LEU A 191 2.53 -5.49 -8.53
N GLY A 192 3.18 -5.13 -7.42
CA GLY A 192 4.60 -4.78 -7.40
C GLY A 192 5.55 -5.97 -7.24
N GLN A 193 5.03 -7.18 -7.02
CA GLN A 193 5.82 -8.37 -6.70
C GLN A 193 6.87 -8.13 -5.60
N VAL A 194 6.50 -7.37 -4.56
CA VAL A 194 7.40 -7.11 -3.42
C VAL A 194 7.54 -8.38 -2.59
N MET A 195 8.78 -8.78 -2.29
CA MET A 195 9.05 -9.94 -1.43
C MET A 195 8.55 -9.71 0.00
N GLY A 196 7.87 -10.69 0.59
CA GLY A 196 7.26 -10.59 1.91
C GLY A 196 8.25 -10.28 3.03
N PHE A 197 9.50 -10.74 2.93
CA PHE A 197 10.53 -10.38 3.92
C PHE A 197 10.82 -8.86 4.01
N ASN A 198 10.39 -8.07 3.02
CA ASN A 198 10.51 -6.60 3.04
C ASN A 198 9.37 -5.91 3.81
N TYR A 199 8.45 -6.64 4.45
CA TYR A 199 7.36 -6.05 5.23
C TYR A 199 7.79 -4.91 6.18
N PRO A 200 8.93 -4.97 6.91
CA PRO A 200 9.27 -3.91 7.86
C PRO A 200 9.61 -2.60 7.16
N ILE A 201 10.36 -2.67 6.05
CA ILE A 201 10.76 -1.47 5.30
C ILE A 201 9.60 -0.87 4.50
N CYS A 202 8.57 -1.67 4.23
CA CYS A 202 7.29 -1.20 3.68
C CYS A 202 6.38 -0.58 4.74
N GLY A 203 6.76 -0.62 6.02
CA GLY A 203 6.02 0.01 7.13
C GLY A 203 5.00 -0.89 7.82
N PHE A 204 5.05 -2.21 7.60
CA PHE A 204 4.18 -3.16 8.29
C PHE A 204 4.83 -3.66 9.59
N ARG A 205 4.00 -3.91 10.61
CA ARG A 205 4.48 -4.43 11.90
C ARG A 205 4.91 -5.88 11.83
N ASP A 206 4.20 -6.66 11.02
CA ASP A 206 4.40 -8.09 10.83
C ASP A 206 4.00 -8.52 9.42
N ILE A 207 4.36 -9.75 9.06
CA ILE A 207 4.08 -10.31 7.73
C ILE A 207 2.58 -10.49 7.48
N GLU A 208 1.77 -10.75 8.51
CA GLU A 208 0.32 -10.95 8.36
C GLU A 208 -0.37 -9.63 7.97
N GLN A 209 0.04 -8.49 8.53
CA GLN A 209 -0.43 -7.18 8.07
C GLN A 209 -0.05 -6.89 6.62
N PHE A 210 1.18 -7.25 6.22
CA PHE A 210 1.62 -7.12 4.84
C PHE A 210 0.74 -7.95 3.90
N VAL A 211 0.52 -9.23 4.21
CA VAL A 211 -0.30 -10.14 3.38
C VAL A 211 -1.74 -9.63 3.28
N LYS A 212 -2.35 -9.21 4.40
CA LYS A 212 -3.70 -8.62 4.39
C LYS A 212 -3.81 -7.39 3.49
N ALA A 213 -2.79 -6.54 3.46
CA ALA A 213 -2.77 -5.41 2.54
C ALA A 213 -2.70 -5.86 1.08
N GLN A 214 -1.92 -6.90 0.77
CA GLN A 214 -1.88 -7.45 -0.60
C GLN A 214 -3.21 -8.10 -1.00
N GLU A 215 -3.93 -8.68 -0.04
CA GLU A 215 -5.25 -9.28 -0.28
C GLU A 215 -6.35 -8.25 -0.43
N ARG A 216 -6.21 -7.04 0.14
CA ARG A 216 -7.29 -6.04 0.20
C ARG A 216 -7.58 -5.39 -1.17
N SER A 217 -6.62 -4.69 -1.77
CA SER A 217 -6.80 -4.07 -3.10
C SER A 217 -5.48 -3.83 -3.85
N GLU A 218 -5.55 -3.55 -5.15
CA GLU A 218 -4.37 -3.14 -5.93
C GLU A 218 -3.84 -1.77 -5.49
N GLY A 219 -4.70 -0.89 -4.96
CA GLY A 219 -4.27 0.38 -4.36
C GLY A 219 -3.33 0.18 -3.17
N ASP A 220 -3.54 -0.85 -2.35
CA ASP A 220 -2.64 -1.21 -1.25
C ASP A 220 -1.36 -1.89 -1.74
N GLN A 221 -1.47 -2.70 -2.80
CA GLN A 221 -0.31 -3.29 -3.45
C GLN A 221 0.57 -2.19 -4.08
N LEU A 222 -0.03 -1.15 -4.65
CA LEU A 222 0.65 0.04 -5.13
C LEU A 222 1.35 0.78 -3.99
N ASP A 223 0.67 0.96 -2.86
CA ASP A 223 1.26 1.60 -1.68
C ASP A 223 2.47 0.83 -1.15
N THR A 224 2.36 -0.49 -1.15
CA THR A 224 3.46 -1.39 -0.76
C THR A 224 4.64 -1.26 -1.72
N MET A 225 4.37 -1.30 -3.03
CA MET A 225 5.40 -1.13 -4.06
C MET A 225 6.14 0.20 -3.91
N PHE A 226 5.42 1.30 -3.70
CA PHE A 226 6.02 2.62 -3.58
C PHE A 226 6.64 2.88 -2.20
N ALA A 227 6.19 2.21 -1.14
CA ALA A 227 6.91 2.17 0.13
C ALA A 227 8.27 1.47 -0.01
N PHE A 228 8.32 0.34 -0.72
CA PHE A 228 9.56 -0.37 -1.04
C PHE A 228 10.52 0.48 -1.89
N ILE A 229 10.01 1.13 -2.95
CA ILE A 229 10.77 2.07 -3.80
C ILE A 229 11.33 3.24 -2.96
N ARG A 230 10.54 3.78 -2.03
CA ARG A 230 10.98 4.84 -1.12
C ARG A 230 12.10 4.36 -0.19
N ALA A 231 11.90 3.22 0.48
CA ALA A 231 12.86 2.66 1.43
C ALA A 231 14.23 2.37 0.79
N ASN A 232 14.23 1.95 -0.47
CA ASN A 232 15.46 1.72 -1.26
C ASN A 232 15.96 2.98 -1.98
N ARG A 233 15.40 4.16 -1.68
CA ARG A 233 15.80 5.46 -2.26
C ARG A 233 15.66 5.56 -3.78
N LEU A 234 14.90 4.66 -4.40
CA LEU A 234 14.67 4.61 -5.85
C LEU A 234 13.73 5.71 -6.33
N HIS A 235 12.87 6.21 -5.44
CA HIS A 235 11.97 7.33 -5.73
C HIS A 235 12.71 8.58 -6.25
N HIS A 236 13.95 8.85 -5.80
CA HIS A 236 14.73 9.97 -6.32
C HIS A 236 15.04 9.85 -7.82
N ALA A 237 15.30 8.63 -8.30
CA ALA A 237 15.50 8.38 -9.72
C ALA A 237 14.21 8.66 -10.50
N LEU A 238 13.05 8.25 -9.96
CA LEU A 238 11.75 8.56 -10.56
C LEU A 238 11.45 10.06 -10.59
N ARG A 239 11.79 10.83 -9.55
CA ARG A 239 11.63 12.29 -9.55
C ARG A 239 12.43 12.97 -10.66
N ARG A 240 13.66 12.48 -10.92
CA ARG A 240 14.53 12.97 -11.99
C ARG A 240 14.27 12.31 -13.35
N LEU A 241 13.30 11.41 -13.44
CA LEU A 241 13.02 10.58 -14.63
C LEU A 241 14.26 9.80 -15.12
N ASP A 242 15.14 9.42 -14.20
CA ASP A 242 16.34 8.61 -14.47
C ASP A 242 15.96 7.12 -14.51
N TRP A 243 15.40 6.71 -15.65
CA TRP A 243 14.90 5.34 -15.86
C TRP A 243 15.99 4.29 -15.76
N ARG A 244 17.23 4.64 -16.12
CA ARG A 244 18.37 3.73 -16.04
C ARG A 244 18.75 3.47 -14.58
N ALA A 245 18.86 4.52 -13.76
CA ALA A 245 19.13 4.36 -12.34
C ALA A 245 17.99 3.62 -11.63
N PHE A 246 16.74 3.95 -11.95
CA PHE A 246 15.58 3.25 -11.39
C PHE A 246 15.58 1.76 -11.75
N ALA A 247 15.66 1.42 -13.04
CA ALA A 247 15.62 0.02 -13.49
C ALA A 247 16.79 -0.81 -12.96
N ARG A 248 17.99 -0.22 -12.87
CA ARG A 248 19.14 -0.88 -12.24
C ARG A 248 18.88 -1.21 -10.76
N GLY A 249 18.27 -0.28 -10.03
CA GLY A 249 17.96 -0.46 -8.61
C GLY A 249 16.80 -1.42 -8.36
N TYR A 250 15.77 -1.40 -9.21
CA TYR A 250 14.56 -2.21 -9.05
C TYR A 250 14.73 -3.64 -9.61
N ASN A 251 15.25 -3.79 -10.84
CA ASN A 251 15.38 -5.08 -11.52
C ASN A 251 16.78 -5.72 -11.38
N GLY A 252 17.76 -4.99 -10.83
CA GLY A 252 19.13 -5.46 -10.65
C GLY A 252 19.98 -5.45 -11.93
N ALA A 253 21.12 -6.14 -11.90
CA ALA A 253 22.14 -6.07 -12.96
C ALA A 253 21.64 -6.49 -14.35
N GLY A 254 20.60 -7.33 -14.43
CA GLY A 254 20.00 -7.79 -15.68
C GLY A 254 19.04 -6.80 -16.36
N PHE A 255 18.84 -5.60 -15.80
CA PHE A 255 17.82 -4.66 -16.30
C PHE A 255 18.05 -4.25 -17.76
N ALA A 256 19.32 -4.00 -18.13
CA ALA A 256 19.69 -3.49 -19.45
C ALA A 256 19.47 -4.52 -20.55
N ALA A 257 19.81 -5.79 -20.31
CA ALA A 257 19.56 -6.89 -21.24
C ALA A 257 18.05 -7.06 -21.54
N ASN A 258 17.20 -6.74 -20.56
CA ASN A 258 15.74 -6.79 -20.68
C ASN A 258 15.10 -5.46 -21.12
N ARG A 259 15.93 -4.43 -21.38
CA ARG A 259 15.53 -3.09 -21.84
C ARG A 259 14.52 -2.40 -20.92
N TYR A 260 14.59 -2.62 -19.61
CA TYR A 260 13.65 -2.05 -18.63
C TYR A 260 13.64 -0.52 -18.65
N ASP A 261 14.82 0.09 -18.70
CA ASP A 261 15.00 1.54 -18.80
C ASP A 261 14.30 2.15 -20.03
N GLN A 262 14.49 1.54 -21.20
CA GLN A 262 13.86 1.97 -22.44
C GLN A 262 12.34 1.79 -22.42
N LYS A 263 11.85 0.67 -21.85
CA LYS A 263 10.42 0.38 -21.70
C LYS A 263 9.75 1.38 -20.76
N LEU A 264 10.37 1.70 -19.63
CA LEU A 264 9.89 2.70 -18.67
C LEU A 264 9.82 4.08 -19.30
N ALA A 265 10.88 4.51 -20.00
CA ALA A 265 10.90 5.78 -20.70
C ALA A 265 9.81 5.87 -21.80
N ALA A 266 9.61 4.79 -22.55
CA ALA A 266 8.56 4.72 -23.56
C ALA A 266 7.15 4.75 -22.95
N ALA A 267 6.92 4.02 -21.86
CA ALA A 267 5.66 4.03 -21.13
C ALA A 267 5.35 5.41 -20.55
N TYR A 268 6.35 6.09 -19.97
CA TYR A 268 6.20 7.45 -19.46
C TYR A 268 5.69 8.42 -20.52
N ARG A 269 6.26 8.38 -21.73
CA ARG A 269 5.82 9.22 -22.86
C ARG A 269 4.37 8.99 -23.28
N ARG A 270 3.80 7.80 -23.02
CA ARG A 270 2.38 7.49 -23.34
C ARG A 270 1.40 8.03 -22.30
N PHE A 271 1.87 8.31 -21.09
CA PHE A 271 1.05 8.78 -19.97
C PHE A 271 1.21 10.27 -19.67
N LYS A 272 2.10 10.95 -20.38
CA LYS A 272 2.25 12.39 -20.39
C LYS A 272 1.22 13.00 -21.34
#